data_AF-A0A8D5TZT6-F1
#
_entry.id   AF-A0A8D5TZT6-F1
#
_cell.length_a   1.000
_cell.length_b   1.000
_cell.length_c   1.000
_cell.angle_alpha   90.00
_cell.angle_beta   90.00
_cell.angle_gamma   90.00
#
_symmetry.space_group_name_H-M   'P 1'
#
loop_
_entity.id
_entity.type
_entity.pdbx_description
1 polymer ?
#
loop_
_entity_poly.entity_id
_entity_poly.type
_entity_poly.pdbx_seq_one_letter_code
_entity_poly.pdbx_strand_id
1 'polypeptide(L)'
;MENAVKSLWKAYDLLLPLVNTDITTYLVKEGFYTEDDVKVWNEAKRHIVSAYKLVFTKGKFKDEVEKAIGALDNLKPKKPLPPEMKERMDSLISSLKESIARNDS
;
A
#
# COMPACT_ATOMS: atom_id res chain seq x y z
N MET A 1 1.40 -1.41 -19.85
CA MET A 1 0.18 -1.87 -19.11
C MET A 1 0.42 -3.17 -18.37
N GLU A 2 1.02 -4.19 -18.98
CA GLU A 2 1.38 -5.46 -18.31
C GLU A 2 2.23 -5.25 -17.03
N ASN A 3 3.22 -4.36 -17.07
CA ASN A 3 4.02 -4.01 -15.90
C ASN A 3 3.19 -3.42 -14.75
N ALA A 4 2.24 -2.53 -15.06
CA ALA A 4 1.35 -1.93 -14.06
C ALA A 4 0.45 -3.00 -13.41
N VAL A 5 -0.09 -3.92 -14.21
CA VAL A 5 -0.90 -5.04 -13.71
C VAL A 5 -0.07 -5.94 -12.80
N LYS A 6 1.15 -6.30 -13.20
CA LYS A 6 2.06 -7.15 -12.41
C LYS A 6 2.43 -6.51 -11.07
N SER A 7 2.81 -5.24 -11.07
CA SER A 7 3.18 -4.53 -9.84
C SER A 7 1.98 -4.30 -8.92
N LEU A 8 0.79 -3.98 -9.47
CA LEU A 8 -0.44 -3.89 -8.66
C LEU A 8 -0.91 -5.24 -8.14
N TRP A 9 -0.77 -6.31 -8.92
CA TRP A 9 -1.06 -7.67 -8.44
C TRP A 9 -0.15 -8.02 -7.27
N LYS A 10 1.17 -7.78 -7.38
CA LYS A 10 2.11 -7.98 -6.27
C LYS A 10 1.73 -7.15 -5.03
N ALA A 11 1.37 -5.89 -5.22
CA ALA A 11 0.93 -5.03 -4.11
C ALA A 11 -0.36 -5.56 -3.45
N TYR A 12 -1.36 -5.94 -4.24
CA TYR A 12 -2.70 -6.32 -3.78
C TYR A 12 -2.77 -7.74 -3.22
N ASP A 13 -2.24 -8.74 -3.94
CA ASP A 13 -2.37 -10.16 -3.57
C ASP A 13 -1.31 -10.61 -2.56
N LEU A 14 -0.09 -10.06 -2.62
CA LEU A 14 1.03 -10.54 -1.81
C LEU A 14 1.32 -9.64 -0.62
N LEU A 15 1.53 -8.34 -0.86
CA LEU A 15 2.07 -7.43 0.17
C LEU A 15 0.98 -6.87 1.07
N LEU A 16 -0.16 -6.46 0.52
CA LEU A 16 -1.26 -5.87 1.27
C LEU A 16 -1.78 -6.78 2.40
N PRO A 17 -1.98 -8.10 2.21
CA PRO A 17 -2.43 -8.98 3.30
C PRO A 17 -1.40 -9.12 4.43
N LEU A 18 -0.11 -9.17 4.08
CA LEU A 18 0.97 -9.28 5.06
C LEU A 18 1.06 -8.01 5.91
N VAL A 19 1.11 -6.84 5.27
CA VAL A 19 1.15 -5.54 5.96
C VAL A 19 -0.15 -5.31 6.76
N ASN A 20 -1.31 -5.75 6.24
CA ASN A 20 -2.56 -5.67 7.00
C ASN A 20 -2.48 -6.50 8.29
N THR A 21 -1.89 -7.70 8.22
CA THR A 21 -1.70 -8.56 9.39
C THR A 21 -0.77 -7.91 10.39
N ASP A 22 0.36 -7.36 9.94
CA ASP A 22 1.31 -6.62 10.79
C ASP A 22 0.62 -5.49 11.55
N ILE A 23 -0.12 -4.64 10.83
CA ILE A 23 -0.78 -3.48 11.41
C ILE A 23 -1.85 -3.90 12.41
N THR A 24 -2.78 -4.76 11.99
CA THR A 24 -3.98 -5.08 12.79
C THR A 24 -3.70 -6.04 13.94
N THR A 25 -2.65 -6.86 13.85
CA THR A 25 -2.35 -7.89 14.85
C THR A 25 -1.27 -7.48 15.84
N TYR A 26 -0.23 -6.76 15.37
CA TYR A 26 0.97 -6.48 16.15
C TYR A 26 1.17 -4.98 16.40
N LEU A 27 1.27 -4.19 15.33
CA LEU A 27 1.76 -2.82 15.43
C LEU A 27 0.80 -1.90 16.20
N VAL A 28 -0.52 -2.12 16.12
CA VAL A 28 -1.49 -1.40 16.95
C VAL A 28 -1.39 -1.84 18.42
N LYS A 29 -1.36 -3.15 18.68
CA LYS A 29 -1.32 -3.68 20.06
C LYS A 29 -0.05 -3.27 20.81
N GLU A 30 1.06 -3.18 20.09
CA GLU A 30 2.36 -2.80 20.63
C GLU A 30 2.60 -1.28 20.61
N GLY A 31 1.61 -0.48 20.18
CA GLY A 31 1.67 0.98 20.22
C GLY A 31 2.60 1.63 19.18
N PHE A 32 2.91 0.94 18.07
CA PHE A 32 3.57 1.56 16.92
C PHE A 32 2.60 2.46 16.15
N TYR A 33 1.33 2.10 16.08
CA TYR A 33 0.27 2.83 15.40
C TYR A 33 -0.92 3.07 16.34
N THR A 34 -1.59 4.21 16.17
CA THR A 34 -2.85 4.52 16.87
C THR A 34 -4.06 4.07 16.07
N GLU A 35 -5.25 4.17 16.67
CA GLU A 35 -6.52 3.97 15.97
C GLU A 35 -6.73 4.94 14.80
N ASP A 36 -6.19 6.15 14.88
CA ASP A 36 -6.24 7.10 13.77
C ASP A 36 -5.30 6.68 12.63
N ASP A 37 -4.12 6.14 12.95
CA ASP A 37 -3.23 5.54 11.96
C ASP A 37 -3.93 4.32 11.27
N VAL A 38 -4.74 3.56 12.01
CA VAL A 38 -5.55 2.46 11.42
C VAL A 38 -6.59 2.96 10.42
N LYS A 39 -7.18 4.15 10.63
CA LYS A 39 -8.10 4.75 9.65
C LYS A 39 -7.36 5.11 8.37
N VAL A 40 -6.17 5.71 8.48
CA VAL A 40 -5.30 6.02 7.33
C VAL A 40 -4.88 4.75 6.59
N TRP A 41 -4.52 3.69 7.32
CA TRP A 41 -4.23 2.38 6.72
C TRP A 41 -5.43 1.81 5.94
N ASN A 42 -6.64 1.90 6.51
CA ASN A 42 -7.84 1.42 5.84
C ASN A 42 -8.19 2.23 4.59
N GLU A 43 -7.91 3.53 4.59
CA GLU A 43 -8.02 4.39 3.41
C GLU A 43 -7.02 3.95 2.33
N ALA A 44 -5.75 3.80 2.66
CA ALA A 44 -4.73 3.29 1.75
C ALA A 44 -5.14 1.94 1.13
N LYS A 45 -5.60 0.99 1.97
CA LYS A 45 -6.09 -0.32 1.53
C LYS A 45 -7.22 -0.21 0.52
N ARG A 46 -8.21 0.66 0.74
CA ARG A 46 -9.32 0.87 -0.21
C ARG A 46 -8.81 1.36 -1.56
N HIS A 47 -7.88 2.30 -1.56
CA HIS A 47 -7.28 2.82 -2.79
C HIS A 47 -6.46 1.76 -3.55
N ILE A 48 -5.70 0.92 -2.85
CA ILE A 48 -4.97 -0.20 -3.46
C ILE A 48 -5.94 -1.19 -4.13
N VAL A 49 -7.02 -1.57 -3.43
CA VAL A 49 -8.05 -2.46 -3.98
C VAL A 49 -8.72 -1.84 -5.21
N SER A 50 -9.05 -0.55 -5.16
CA SER A 50 -9.65 0.18 -6.28
C SER A 50 -8.69 0.27 -7.47
N ALA A 51 -7.42 0.59 -7.25
CA ALA A 51 -6.40 0.63 -8.28
C ALA A 51 -6.28 -0.72 -9.01
N TYR A 52 -6.21 -1.83 -8.26
CA TYR A 52 -6.13 -3.17 -8.85
C TYR A 52 -7.38 -3.52 -9.67
N LYS A 53 -8.58 -3.10 -9.27
CA LYS A 53 -9.79 -3.31 -10.09
C LYS A 53 -9.79 -2.46 -11.37
N LEU A 54 -9.33 -1.22 -11.27
CA LEU A 54 -9.37 -0.25 -12.37
C LEU A 54 -8.29 -0.46 -13.43
N VAL A 55 -7.18 -1.13 -13.08
CA VAL A 55 -6.10 -1.39 -14.04
C VAL A 55 -6.57 -2.25 -15.23
N PHE A 56 -7.62 -3.06 -15.04
CA PHE A 56 -8.21 -3.90 -16.08
C PHE A 56 -9.27 -3.20 -16.95
N THR A 57 -9.75 -2.01 -16.54
CA THR A 57 -10.92 -1.36 -17.17
C THR A 57 -10.58 -0.05 -17.88
N LYS A 58 -9.29 0.22 -18.15
CA LYS A 58 -8.79 1.55 -18.58
C LYS A 58 -9.22 2.68 -17.62
N GLY A 59 -9.57 2.34 -16.38
CA GLY A 59 -9.94 3.30 -15.36
C GLY A 59 -8.75 4.13 -14.90
N LYS A 60 -9.02 5.16 -14.09
CA LYS A 60 -8.00 6.05 -13.50
C LYS A 60 -7.26 5.35 -12.35
N PHE A 61 -6.65 4.20 -12.62
CA PHE A 61 -5.95 3.43 -11.60
C PHE A 61 -4.76 4.20 -11.04
N LYS A 62 -4.10 5.04 -11.84
CA LYS A 62 -2.98 5.89 -11.41
C LYS A 62 -3.40 6.84 -10.28
N ASP A 63 -4.53 7.52 -10.43
CA ASP A 63 -5.09 8.40 -9.39
C ASP A 63 -5.32 7.65 -8.08
N GLU A 64 -5.81 6.41 -8.14
CA GLU A 64 -6.00 5.57 -6.95
C GLU A 64 -4.66 5.12 -6.33
N VAL A 65 -3.65 4.82 -7.15
CA VAL A 65 -2.31 4.51 -6.64
C VAL A 65 -1.68 5.72 -5.95
N GLU A 66 -1.80 6.92 -6.52
CA GLU A 66 -1.28 8.15 -5.94
C GLU A 66 -1.95 8.46 -4.60
N LYS A 67 -3.28 8.28 -4.49
CA LYS A 67 -4.00 8.38 -3.22
C LYS A 67 -3.52 7.35 -2.19
N ALA A 68 -3.31 6.10 -2.61
CA ALA A 68 -2.78 5.07 -1.74
C ALA A 68 -1.39 5.44 -1.19
N ILE A 69 -0.47 5.88 -2.05
CA ILE A 69 0.87 6.31 -1.65
C ILE A 69 0.78 7.50 -0.69
N GLY A 70 -0.04 8.50 -1.01
CA GLY A 70 -0.24 9.67 -0.13
C GLY A 70 -0.79 9.30 1.26
N ALA A 71 -1.71 8.35 1.33
CA ALA A 71 -2.19 7.82 2.61
C ALA A 71 -1.08 7.08 3.37
N LEU A 72 -0.28 6.25 2.70
CA LEU A 72 0.84 5.53 3.31
C LEU A 72 1.95 6.47 3.82
N ASP A 73 2.26 7.54 3.10
CA ASP A 73 3.26 8.55 3.52
C ASP A 73 2.81 9.30 4.80
N ASN A 74 1.51 9.33 5.08
CA ASN A 74 0.95 9.89 6.30
C ASN A 74 0.98 8.92 7.50
N LEU A 75 1.28 7.63 7.30
CA LEU A 75 1.47 6.68 8.39
C LEU A 75 2.80 6.92 9.09
N LYS A 76 2.75 7.57 10.25
CA LYS A 76 3.93 7.86 11.07
C LYS A 76 3.98 6.95 12.29
N PRO A 77 4.80 5.89 12.26
CA PRO A 77 4.93 5.00 13.41
C PRO A 77 5.53 5.76 14.59
N LYS A 78 5.00 5.52 15.80
CA LYS A 78 5.44 6.22 17.03
C LYS A 78 6.81 5.77 17.53
N LYS A 79 7.27 4.61 17.06
CA LYS A 79 8.59 4.04 17.33
C LYS A 79 9.10 3.31 16.08
N PRO A 80 10.41 3.07 15.93
CA PRO A 80 10.97 2.41 14.74
C PRO A 80 10.33 1.04 14.52
N LEU A 81 9.82 0.79 13.31
CA LEU A 81 9.22 -0.50 12.96
C LEU A 81 10.25 -1.64 13.06
N PRO A 82 9.82 -2.86 13.42
CA PRO A 82 10.66 -4.04 13.30
C PRO A 82 11.18 -4.19 11.86
N PRO A 83 12.43 -4.65 11.65
CA PRO A 83 13.05 -4.69 10.32
C PRO A 83 12.19 -5.36 9.25
N GLU A 84 11.63 -6.52 9.57
CA GLU A 84 10.81 -7.32 8.65
C GLU A 84 9.51 -6.59 8.24
N MET A 85 8.84 -5.94 9.19
CA MET A 85 7.61 -5.19 8.92
C MET A 85 7.89 -3.91 8.13
N LYS A 86 9.03 -3.27 8.41
CA LYS A 86 9.51 -2.13 7.64
C LYS A 86 9.78 -2.54 6.18
N GLU A 87 10.51 -3.64 5.96
CA GLU A 87 10.80 -4.16 4.62
C GLU A 87 9.52 -4.49 3.84
N ARG A 88 8.51 -5.05 4.50
CA ARG A 88 7.20 -5.31 3.88
C ARG A 88 6.46 -4.03 3.49
N MET A 89 6.45 -3.03 4.36
CA MET A 89 5.86 -1.71 4.06
C MET A 89 6.58 -1.02 2.90
N ASP A 90 7.91 -0.99 2.95
CA ASP A 90 8.76 -0.40 1.90
C ASP A 90 8.54 -1.13 0.55
N SER A 91 8.42 -2.46 0.59
CA SER A 91 8.11 -3.27 -0.59
C SER A 91 6.72 -2.98 -1.16
N LEU A 92 5.72 -2.74 -0.30
CA LEU A 92 4.37 -2.37 -0.72
C LEU A 92 4.41 -1.02 -1.45
N ILE A 93 5.03 -0.02 -0.82
CA ILE A 93 5.18 1.33 -1.41
C ILE A 93 5.97 1.28 -2.72
N SER A 94 7.06 0.50 -2.80
CA SER A 94 7.84 0.32 -4.03
C SER A 94 6.99 -0.29 -5.14
N SER A 95 6.23 -1.34 -4.85
CA SER A 95 5.38 -2.00 -5.85
C SER A 95 4.26 -1.06 -6.36
N LEU A 96 3.72 -0.20 -5.50
CA LEU A 96 2.78 0.84 -5.91
C LEU A 96 3.45 1.88 -6.81
N LYS A 97 4.63 2.38 -6.44
CA LYS A 97 5.40 3.34 -7.26
C LYS A 97 5.77 2.75 -8.63
N GLU A 98 6.23 1.50 -8.67
CA GLU A 98 6.52 0.78 -9.91
C GLU A 98 5.30 0.67 -10.83
N SER A 99 4.09 0.53 -10.27
CA SER A 99 2.87 0.39 -11.08
C SER A 99 2.49 1.65 -11.86
N ILE A 100 2.99 2.82 -11.44
CA ILE A 100 2.78 4.11 -12.12
C ILE A 100 4.05 4.67 -12.75
N ALA A 101 5.22 4.10 -12.44
CA ALA A 101 6.51 4.49 -13.01
C ALA A 101 6.61 4.01 -14.47
N ARG A 102 6.42 4.97 -15.39
CA ARG A 102 6.65 4.90 -16.85
C ARG A 102 5.78 3.91 -17.62
N ASN A 103 4.84 4.50 -18.36
CA ASN A 103 4.46 4.05 -19.69
C ASN A 103 4.76 5.20 -20.68
N ASP A 104 5.88 5.92 -20.43
CA ASP A 104 6.42 6.96 -21.32
C ASP A 104 7.38 6.25 -22.29
N SER A 105 6.80 5.61 -23.29
CA SER A 105 7.48 5.10 -24.48
C SER A 105 6.52 5.16 -25.65
#